data_AF-A0A9P0M112-F1
#
_entry.id   AF-A0A9P0M112-F1
#
_cell.length_a   1.000
_cell.length_b   1.000
_cell.length_c   1.000
_cell.angle_alpha   90.00
_cell.angle_beta   90.00
_cell.angle_gamma   90.00
#
_symmetry.space_group_name_H-M   'P 1'
#
loop_
_entity.id
_entity.type
_entity.pdbx_description
1 polymer ?
#
loop_
_entity_poly.entity_id
_entity_poly.type
_entity_poly.pdbx_seq_one_letter_code
_entity_poly.pdbx_strand_id
1 'polypeptide(L)'
;MCRTGYQDSVSIRHRFLINKYPTRLMKFLVHVTRETHLSPKAKNLYKIASHLSRANRRLGYTRRLIRSTREVLNEALQRLDSTVATFIKSQITLAGSKSQGCRYSLEDKLMGLILHKQSGRGCRALSKIFALPSKKTVMQLLNRIPINPGVNDVFFKEGNTCIQESH
;
A
#
# COMPACT_ATOMS: atom_id res chain seq x y z
N MET A 1 -29.45 20.78 -32.69
CA MET A 1 -30.03 19.43 -32.44
C MET A 1 -29.50 18.51 -33.55
N CYS A 2 -28.81 17.38 -33.39
CA CYS A 2 -28.25 16.62 -32.27
C CYS A 2 -27.00 15.91 -32.84
N ARG A 3 -25.82 16.06 -32.24
CA ARG A 3 -24.65 15.20 -32.51
C ARG A 3 -24.17 14.66 -31.17
N THR A 4 -24.74 13.54 -30.74
CA THR A 4 -24.32 12.86 -29.50
C THR A 4 -24.48 11.35 -29.68
N GLY A 5 -23.40 10.59 -29.48
CA GLY A 5 -23.55 9.30 -28.79
C GLY A 5 -22.94 8.04 -29.39
N TYR A 6 -22.19 8.06 -30.50
CA TYR A 6 -21.74 6.79 -31.13
C TYR A 6 -20.23 6.47 -31.08
N GLN A 7 -19.37 7.41 -30.68
CA GLN A 7 -17.90 7.18 -30.72
C GLN A 7 -17.31 6.63 -29.41
N ASP A 8 -17.96 6.86 -28.26
CA ASP A 8 -17.34 6.55 -26.96
C ASP A 8 -17.64 5.13 -26.43
N SER A 9 -18.75 4.53 -26.84
CA SER A 9 -19.15 3.19 -26.40
C SER A 9 -18.36 2.06 -27.09
N VAL A 10 -17.85 2.32 -28.30
CA VAL A 10 -17.02 1.37 -29.07
C VAL A 10 -15.60 1.29 -28.49
N SER A 11 -15.04 2.42 -28.06
CA SER A 11 -13.70 2.52 -27.47
C SER A 11 -13.59 1.78 -26.13
N ILE A 12 -14.63 1.89 -25.27
CA ILE A 12 -14.66 1.21 -23.97
C ILE A 12 -14.86 -0.31 -24.12
N ARG A 13 -15.72 -0.75 -25.06
CA ARG A 13 -15.92 -2.20 -25.33
C ARG A 13 -14.68 -2.84 -25.95
N HIS A 14 -13.98 -2.16 -26.84
CA HIS A 14 -12.74 -2.68 -27.44
C HIS A 14 -11.67 -2.93 -26.38
N ARG A 15 -11.49 -1.99 -25.44
CA ARG A 15 -10.52 -2.15 -24.33
C ARG A 15 -10.85 -3.36 -23.42
N PHE A 16 -12.13 -3.69 -23.25
CA PHE A 16 -12.56 -4.85 -22.44
C PHE A 16 -12.37 -6.20 -23.18
N LEU A 17 -12.57 -6.23 -24.50
CA LEU A 17 -12.42 -7.44 -25.32
C LEU A 17 -10.95 -7.83 -25.52
N ILE A 18 -10.03 -6.84 -25.55
CA ILE A 18 -8.59 -7.09 -25.70
C ILE A 18 -8.02 -7.98 -24.58
N ASN A 19 -8.54 -7.86 -23.36
CA ASN A 19 -7.97 -8.56 -22.21
C ASN A 19 -8.51 -9.99 -22.00
N LYS A 20 -9.73 -10.29 -22.48
CA LYS A 20 -10.44 -11.53 -22.14
C LYS A 20 -10.32 -12.64 -23.21
N TYR A 21 -10.20 -12.30 -24.49
CA TYR A 21 -10.22 -13.29 -25.59
C TYR A 21 -9.35 -12.91 -26.80
N PRO A 22 -8.04 -13.21 -26.80
CA PRO A 22 -7.15 -12.88 -27.93
C PRO A 22 -7.55 -13.58 -29.23
N THR A 23 -8.19 -14.75 -29.17
CA THR A 23 -8.69 -15.49 -30.34
C THR A 23 -9.94 -14.87 -30.97
N ARG A 24 -10.77 -14.15 -30.19
CA ARG A 24 -11.93 -13.44 -30.72
C ARG A 24 -11.52 -12.17 -31.48
N LEU A 25 -10.40 -11.55 -31.10
CA LEU A 25 -9.81 -10.42 -31.83
C LEU A 25 -9.39 -10.82 -33.25
N MET A 26 -8.75 -11.99 -33.43
CA MET A 26 -8.32 -12.47 -34.74
C MET A 26 -9.50 -12.62 -35.70
N LYS A 27 -10.60 -13.20 -35.22
CA LYS A 27 -11.82 -13.45 -36.01
C LYS A 27 -12.59 -12.16 -36.34
N PHE A 28 -12.62 -11.19 -35.42
CA PHE A 28 -13.49 -10.01 -35.52
C PHE A 28 -12.81 -8.79 -36.18
N LEU A 29 -11.49 -8.58 -35.96
CA LEU A 29 -10.78 -7.42 -36.51
C LEU A 29 -9.99 -7.73 -37.78
N VAL A 30 -9.46 -8.95 -37.91
CA VAL A 30 -8.55 -9.32 -39.00
C VAL A 30 -9.19 -10.38 -39.93
N HIS A 31 -10.41 -10.84 -39.63
CA HIS A 31 -11.10 -11.93 -40.35
C HIS A 31 -10.24 -13.20 -40.50
N VAL A 32 -9.29 -13.39 -39.60
CA VAL A 32 -8.33 -14.50 -39.63
C VAL A 32 -8.66 -15.45 -38.49
N THR A 33 -8.78 -16.74 -38.80
CA THR A 33 -9.12 -17.79 -37.82
C THR A 33 -7.89 -18.53 -37.28
N ARG A 34 -6.75 -18.44 -37.96
CA ARG A 34 -5.52 -19.19 -37.65
C ARG A 34 -4.29 -18.28 -37.59
N GLU A 35 -3.43 -18.50 -36.60
CA GLU A 35 -2.17 -17.75 -36.41
C GLU A 35 -1.23 -17.83 -37.63
N THR A 36 -1.36 -18.88 -38.42
CA THR A 36 -0.58 -19.10 -39.65
C THR A 36 -0.88 -18.11 -40.76
N HIS A 37 -2.05 -17.45 -40.75
CA HIS A 37 -2.44 -16.49 -41.80
C HIS A 37 -2.08 -15.04 -41.42
N LEU A 38 -1.34 -14.85 -40.33
CA LEU A 38 -0.86 -13.53 -39.92
C LEU A 38 0.46 -13.18 -40.58
N SER A 39 0.68 -11.89 -40.84
CA SER A 39 2.01 -11.40 -41.17
C SER A 39 2.99 -11.66 -40.01
N PRO A 40 4.31 -11.81 -40.27
CA PRO A 40 5.29 -12.10 -39.23
C PRO A 40 5.27 -11.13 -38.04
N LYS A 41 5.08 -9.83 -38.32
CA LYS A 41 4.94 -8.78 -37.30
C LYS A 41 3.67 -8.97 -36.45
N ALA A 42 2.53 -9.24 -37.10
CA ALA A 42 1.26 -9.46 -36.41
C ALA A 42 1.29 -10.74 -35.56
N LYS A 43 1.97 -11.79 -36.02
CA LYS A 43 2.19 -13.03 -35.26
C LYS A 43 3.00 -12.79 -33.99
N ASN A 44 4.08 -12.01 -34.08
CA ASN A 44 4.89 -11.65 -32.90
C ASN A 44 4.06 -10.86 -31.88
N LEU A 45 3.33 -9.85 -32.34
CA LEU A 45 2.44 -9.05 -31.49
C LEU A 45 1.38 -9.92 -30.79
N TYR A 46 0.77 -10.86 -31.51
CA TYR A 46 -0.20 -11.80 -30.96
C TYR A 46 0.41 -12.70 -29.87
N LYS A 47 1.63 -13.19 -30.07
CA LYS A 47 2.36 -13.97 -29.05
C LYS A 47 2.63 -13.16 -27.78
N ILE A 48 3.08 -11.92 -27.91
CA ILE A 48 3.30 -11.02 -26.77
C ILE A 48 1.96 -10.76 -26.04
N ALA A 49 0.91 -10.40 -26.78
CA ALA A 49 -0.40 -10.11 -26.22
C ALA A 49 -1.01 -11.34 -25.50
N SER A 50 -0.88 -12.53 -26.09
CA SER A 50 -1.35 -13.78 -25.48
C SER A 50 -0.56 -14.15 -24.23
N HIS A 51 0.76 -13.95 -24.23
CA HIS A 51 1.60 -14.14 -23.03
C HIS A 51 1.20 -13.17 -21.90
N LEU A 52 1.03 -11.89 -22.23
CA LEU A 52 0.57 -10.88 -21.28
C LEU A 52 -0.84 -11.17 -20.75
N SER A 53 -1.77 -11.61 -21.60
CA SER A 53 -3.13 -12.00 -21.19
C SER A 53 -3.11 -13.19 -20.21
N ARG A 54 -2.27 -14.20 -20.48
CA ARG A 54 -2.06 -15.34 -19.57
C ARG A 54 -1.47 -14.90 -18.23
N ALA A 55 -0.45 -14.03 -18.24
CA ALA A 55 0.13 -13.47 -17.03
C ALA A 55 -0.90 -12.65 -16.24
N ASN A 56 -1.66 -11.79 -16.91
CA ASN A 56 -2.70 -10.95 -16.29
C ASN A 56 -3.83 -11.79 -15.69
N ARG A 57 -4.18 -12.93 -16.32
CA ARG A 57 -5.16 -13.89 -15.77
C ARG A 57 -4.65 -14.52 -14.46
N ARG A 58 -3.37 -14.91 -14.41
CA ARG A 58 -2.73 -15.44 -13.19
C ARG A 58 -2.73 -14.39 -12.07
N LEU A 59 -2.34 -13.16 -12.39
CA LEU A 59 -2.37 -12.02 -11.46
C LEU A 59 -3.80 -11.67 -11.01
N GLY A 60 -4.81 -11.96 -11.83
CA GLY A 60 -6.21 -11.70 -11.52
C GLY A 60 -6.70 -12.42 -10.26
N TYR A 61 -6.28 -13.68 -10.04
CA TYR A 61 -6.60 -14.41 -8.81
C TYR A 61 -5.93 -13.75 -7.59
N THR A 62 -4.62 -13.51 -7.67
CA THR A 62 -3.84 -12.86 -6.60
C THR A 62 -4.41 -11.49 -6.23
N ARG A 63 -4.82 -10.68 -7.23
CA ARG A 63 -5.46 -9.37 -6.99
C ARG A 63 -6.78 -9.49 -6.25
N ARG A 64 -7.61 -10.49 -6.57
CA ARG A 64 -8.88 -10.74 -5.87
C ARG A 64 -8.63 -11.15 -4.42
N LEU A 65 -7.70 -12.07 -4.20
CA LEU A 65 -7.33 -12.51 -2.85
C LEU A 65 -6.79 -11.34 -2.01
N ILE A 66 -5.86 -10.54 -2.54
CA ILE A 66 -5.34 -9.36 -1.84
C ILE A 66 -6.47 -8.38 -1.50
N ARG A 67 -7.44 -8.19 -2.42
CA ARG A 67 -8.59 -7.33 -2.18
C ARG A 67 -9.46 -7.85 -1.04
N SER A 68 -9.89 -9.11 -1.09
CA SER A 68 -10.72 -9.70 -0.04
C SER A 68 -10.01 -9.69 1.31
N THR A 69 -8.71 -10.00 1.35
CA THR A 69 -7.92 -9.93 2.58
C THR A 69 -7.83 -8.51 3.12
N ARG A 70 -7.68 -7.50 2.26
CA ARG A 70 -7.68 -6.08 2.67
C ARG A 70 -9.03 -5.64 3.22
N GLU A 71 -10.13 -6.09 2.63
CA GLU A 71 -11.49 -5.77 3.09
C GLU A 71 -11.73 -6.32 4.50
N VAL A 72 -11.44 -7.61 4.73
CA VAL A 72 -11.54 -8.25 6.05
C VAL A 72 -10.63 -7.57 7.07
N LEU A 73 -9.39 -7.24 6.68
CA LEU A 73 -8.47 -6.52 7.55
C LEU A 73 -9.00 -5.14 7.93
N ASN A 74 -9.53 -4.37 6.98
CA ASN A 74 -10.06 -3.04 7.25
C ASN A 74 -11.28 -3.11 8.17
N GLU A 75 -12.17 -4.08 7.99
CA GLU A 75 -13.30 -4.30 8.90
C GLU A 75 -12.82 -4.62 10.32
N ALA A 76 -11.82 -5.48 10.47
CA ALA A 76 -11.24 -5.80 11.77
C ALA A 76 -10.59 -4.57 12.42
N LEU A 77 -9.88 -3.73 11.64
CA LEU A 77 -9.23 -2.53 12.14
C LEU A 77 -10.22 -1.43 12.56
N GLN A 78 -11.41 -1.35 11.94
CA GLN A 78 -12.45 -0.37 12.29
C GLN A 78 -13.03 -0.59 13.70
N ARG A 79 -12.93 -1.81 14.24
CA ARG A 79 -13.41 -2.14 15.59
C ARG A 79 -12.39 -1.80 16.69
N LEU A 80 -11.17 -1.42 16.32
CA LEU A 80 -10.08 -1.14 17.24
C LEU A 80 -9.91 0.36 17.45
N ASP A 81 -9.29 0.71 18.58
CA ASP A 81 -8.82 2.08 18.78
C ASP A 81 -7.87 2.49 17.64
N SER A 82 -7.95 3.77 17.25
CA SER A 82 -7.16 4.35 16.17
C SER A 82 -5.66 4.12 16.33
N THR A 83 -5.13 4.20 17.56
CA THR A 83 -3.72 3.99 17.86
C THR A 83 -3.31 2.53 17.63
N VAL A 84 -4.14 1.60 18.11
CA VAL A 84 -3.93 0.16 17.98
C VAL A 84 -4.06 -0.28 16.53
N ALA A 85 -5.05 0.25 15.81
CA ALA A 85 -5.27 -0.04 14.40
C ALA A 85 -4.08 0.42 13.54
N THR A 86 -3.57 1.62 13.79
CA THR A 86 -2.37 2.16 13.12
C THR A 86 -1.14 1.31 13.42
N PHE A 87 -0.94 0.91 14.68
CA PHE A 87 0.15 0.03 15.06
C PHE A 87 0.06 -1.32 14.34
N ILE A 88 -1.08 -2.00 14.36
CA ILE A 88 -1.25 -3.30 13.68
C ILE A 88 -0.99 -3.17 12.18
N LYS A 89 -1.51 -2.11 11.56
CA LYS A 89 -1.28 -1.83 10.13
C LYS A 89 0.21 -1.64 9.83
N SER A 90 0.96 -0.96 10.69
CA SER A 90 2.41 -0.82 10.54
C SER A 90 3.14 -2.15 10.73
N GLN A 91 2.72 -2.99 11.68
CA GLN A 91 3.31 -4.30 11.88
C GLN A 91 3.13 -5.20 10.65
N ILE A 92 1.96 -5.17 10.01
CA ILE A 92 1.70 -5.94 8.78
C ILE A 92 2.57 -5.46 7.62
N THR A 93 2.75 -4.14 7.45
CA THR A 93 3.61 -3.62 6.37
C THR A 93 5.08 -3.93 6.62
N LEU A 94 5.50 -3.98 7.89
CA LEU A 94 6.88 -4.24 8.29
C LEU A 94 7.23 -5.74 8.37
N ALA A 95 6.26 -6.63 8.54
CA ALA A 95 6.48 -8.08 8.72
C ALA A 95 7.27 -8.75 7.58
N GLY A 96 7.20 -8.21 6.36
CA GLY A 96 7.97 -8.70 5.20
C GLY A 96 9.31 -8.00 4.98
N SER A 97 9.64 -6.99 5.78
CA SER A 97 10.85 -6.18 5.61
C SER A 97 12.04 -6.79 6.36
N LYS A 98 13.24 -6.70 5.77
CA LYS A 98 14.47 -7.15 6.43
C LYS A 98 14.78 -6.24 7.63
N SER A 99 15.26 -6.84 8.73
CA SER A 99 15.58 -6.14 9.98
C SER A 99 16.51 -4.92 9.83
N GLN A 100 17.44 -4.95 8.86
CA GLN A 100 18.41 -3.88 8.61
C GLN A 100 17.95 -2.82 7.58
N GLY A 101 16.70 -2.88 7.09
CA GLY A 101 16.16 -1.96 6.08
C GLY A 101 14.77 -1.39 6.39
N CYS A 102 14.22 -1.66 7.57
CA CYS A 102 12.89 -1.19 7.95
C CYS A 102 12.87 0.34 8.16
N ARG A 103 11.92 1.01 7.50
CA ARG A 103 11.62 2.43 7.72
C ARG A 103 10.41 2.55 8.64
N TYR A 104 10.65 2.92 9.89
CA TYR A 104 9.59 3.18 10.86
C TYR A 104 8.94 4.55 10.62
N SER A 105 7.61 4.60 10.73
CA SER A 105 6.88 5.87 10.76
C SER A 105 7.21 6.67 12.04
N LEU A 106 6.77 7.92 12.12
CA LEU A 106 6.94 8.70 13.34
C LEU A 106 6.16 8.08 14.52
N GLU A 107 4.94 7.64 14.27
CA GLU A 107 4.06 6.99 15.26
C GLU A 107 4.67 5.70 15.80
N ASP A 108 5.27 4.87 14.93
CA ASP A 108 5.97 3.65 15.35
C ASP A 108 7.17 3.97 16.24
N LYS A 109 7.90 5.05 15.92
CA LYS A 109 9.03 5.51 16.72
C LYS A 109 8.57 6.05 18.06
N LEU A 110 7.46 6.78 18.09
CA LEU A 110 6.84 7.29 19.31
C LEU A 110 6.37 6.14 20.21
N MET A 111 5.69 5.14 19.64
CA MET A 111 5.28 3.92 20.35
C MET A 111 6.49 3.22 20.97
N GLY A 112 7.57 3.05 20.19
CA GLY A 112 8.82 2.49 20.70
C GLY A 112 9.48 3.33 21.81
N LEU A 113 9.41 4.66 21.71
CA LEU A 113 9.89 5.56 22.77
C LEU A 113 9.08 5.41 24.05
N ILE A 114 7.75 5.35 23.96
CA ILE A 114 6.84 5.15 25.10
C ILE A 114 7.18 3.83 25.80
N LEU A 115 7.27 2.73 25.05
CA LEU A 115 7.62 1.41 25.58
C LEU A 115 9.01 1.40 26.22
N HIS A 116 9.98 2.07 25.61
CA HIS A 116 11.34 2.16 26.14
C HIS A 116 11.39 2.98 27.43
N LYS A 117 10.58 4.05 27.54
CA LYS A 117 10.45 4.87 28.76
C LYS A 117 9.80 4.08 29.90
N GLN A 118 8.77 3.30 29.59
CA GLN A 118 8.08 2.45 30.58
C GLN A 118 8.96 1.30 31.07
N SER A 119 9.61 0.57 30.14
CA SER A 119 10.50 -0.53 30.50
C SER A 119 11.46 -0.88 29.36
N GLY A 120 12.75 -0.57 29.56
CA GLY A 120 13.79 -0.98 28.61
C GLY A 120 13.98 -2.51 28.51
N ARG A 121 13.58 -3.29 29.55
CA ARG A 121 13.57 -4.77 29.47
C ARG A 121 12.35 -5.28 28.71
N GLY A 122 11.17 -4.71 28.98
CA GLY A 122 9.94 -5.04 28.26
C GLY A 122 10.05 -4.74 26.77
N CYS A 123 10.60 -3.58 26.41
CA CYS A 123 10.84 -3.21 25.01
C CYS A 123 11.76 -4.20 24.28
N ARG A 124 12.80 -4.74 24.95
CA ARG A 124 13.70 -5.77 24.38
C ARG A 124 13.02 -7.12 24.20
N ALA A 125 12.07 -7.47 25.05
CA ALA A 125 11.28 -8.68 24.89
C ALA A 125 10.30 -8.52 23.72
N LEU A 126 9.56 -7.41 23.68
CA LEU A 126 8.58 -7.11 22.64
C LEU A 126 9.22 -6.94 21.26
N SER A 127 10.45 -6.42 21.17
CA SER A 127 11.16 -6.27 19.89
C SER A 127 11.53 -7.60 19.23
N LYS A 128 11.40 -8.74 19.92
CA LYS A 128 11.57 -10.07 19.33
C LYS A 128 10.32 -10.54 18.58
N ILE A 129 9.16 -10.00 18.93
CA ILE A 129 7.86 -10.40 18.40
C ILE A 129 7.35 -9.36 17.40
N PHE A 130 7.49 -8.09 17.76
CA PHE A 130 7.03 -6.95 16.97
C PHE A 130 8.21 -6.26 16.27
N ALA A 131 7.94 -5.71 15.09
CA ALA A 131 8.84 -4.81 14.37
C ALA A 131 8.87 -3.46 15.09
N LEU A 132 9.63 -3.38 16.18
CA LEU A 132 9.83 -2.18 16.99
C LEU A 132 11.16 -1.49 16.67
N PRO A 133 11.22 -0.15 16.78
CA PRO A 133 12.46 0.58 16.62
C PRO A 133 13.48 0.17 17.68
N SER A 134 14.75 0.10 17.27
CA SER A 134 15.84 -0.18 18.20
C SER A 134 16.04 0.97 19.20
N LYS A 135 16.67 0.69 20.36
CA LYS A 135 17.11 1.73 21.30
C LYS A 135 17.91 2.84 20.60
N LYS A 136 18.80 2.48 19.66
CA LYS A 136 19.59 3.43 18.88
C LYS A 136 18.69 4.36 18.05
N THR A 137 17.67 3.81 17.39
CA THR A 137 16.69 4.56 16.60
C THR A 137 15.89 5.54 17.47
N VAL A 138 15.47 5.10 18.66
CA VAL A 138 14.76 5.94 19.63
C VAL A 138 15.65 7.08 20.13
N MET A 139 16.91 6.81 20.48
CA MET A 139 17.85 7.86 20.89
C MET A 139 18.14 8.86 19.76
N GLN A 140 18.27 8.39 18.52
CA GLN A 140 18.41 9.26 17.36
C GLN A 140 17.18 10.17 17.15
N LEU A 141 15.98 9.70 17.52
CA LEU A 141 14.78 10.55 17.50
C LEU A 141 14.89 11.64 18.57
N LEU A 142 15.27 11.29 19.79
CA LEU A 142 15.43 12.25 20.90
C LEU A 142 16.49 13.32 20.60
N ASN A 143 17.60 12.93 19.99
CA ASN A 143 18.67 13.87 19.63
C ASN A 143 18.26 14.91 18.57
N ARG A 144 17.13 14.71 17.89
CA ARG A 144 16.58 15.71 16.95
C ARG A 144 15.78 16.80 17.63
N ILE A 145 15.44 16.63 18.91
CA ILE A 145 14.67 17.62 19.67
C ILE A 145 15.67 18.68 20.17
N PRO A 146 15.60 19.93 19.68
CA PRO A 146 16.50 20.99 20.14
C PRO A 146 16.10 21.41 21.55
N ILE A 147 16.84 20.92 22.55
CA ILE A 147 16.69 21.36 23.94
C ILE A 147 17.79 22.38 24.20
N ASN A 148 17.44 23.66 24.07
CA ASN A 148 18.34 24.76 24.38
C ASN A 148 18.27 25.09 25.88
N PRO A 149 19.38 25.54 26.50
CA PRO A 149 19.35 26.07 27.86
C PRO A 149 18.47 27.33 27.93
N GLY A 150 17.63 27.44 28.95
CA GLY A 150 16.65 28.51 29.11
C GLY A 150 15.20 28.02 29.01
N VAL A 151 14.26 28.96 28.92
CA VAL A 151 12.83 28.66 28.71
C VAL A 151 12.65 28.17 27.27
N ASN A 152 12.25 26.92 27.09
CA ASN A 152 12.05 26.35 25.77
C ASN A 152 10.60 26.58 25.32
N ASP A 153 10.42 27.58 24.46
CA ASP A 153 9.13 28.02 23.91
C ASP A 153 8.28 26.89 23.32
N VAL A 154 8.89 25.80 22.86
CA VAL A 154 8.17 24.66 22.29
C VAL A 154 7.21 24.06 23.33
N PHE A 155 7.69 23.80 24.55
CA PHE A 155 6.85 23.20 25.58
C PHE A 155 5.77 24.16 26.11
N PHE A 156 6.05 25.46 26.15
CA PHE A 156 5.12 26.45 26.68
C PHE A 156 4.02 26.86 25.69
N LYS A 157 4.31 26.83 24.38
CA LYS A 157 3.29 27.10 23.35
C LYS A 157 2.22 26.02 23.31
N GLU A 158 2.60 24.75 23.42
CA GLU A 158 1.65 23.62 23.42
C GLU A 158 0.85 23.50 24.72
N GLY A 159 1.41 23.92 25.86
CA GLY A 159 0.68 23.97 27.13
C GLY A 159 -0.51 24.94 27.14
N ASN A 160 -0.41 26.05 26.39
CA ASN A 160 -1.44 27.09 26.38
C ASN A 160 -2.64 26.76 25.47
N THR A 161 -2.45 25.94 24.43
CA THR A 161 -3.53 25.51 23.53
C THR A 161 -4.49 24.54 24.21
N CYS A 162 -4.01 23.66 25.11
CA CYS A 162 -4.87 22.72 25.84
C CYS A 162 -5.75 23.38 26.91
N ILE A 163 -5.44 24.60 27.34
CA ILE A 163 -6.19 25.34 28.36
C ILE A 163 -7.34 26.15 27.74
N GLN A 164 -7.27 26.47 26.44
CA GLN A 164 -8.28 27.30 25.77
C GLN A 164 -9.49 26.52 25.22
N GLU A 165 -9.49 25.19 25.21
CA GLU A 165 -10.63 24.36 24.77
C GLU A 165 -11.58 23.96 25.91
N SER A 166 -11.41 24.50 27.12
CA SER A 166 -12.21 24.18 28.31
C SER A 166 -13.15 25.30 28.78
N HIS A 167 -13.53 26.23 27.89
CA HIS A 167 -14.53 27.27 28.17
C HIS A 167 -15.60 27.34 27.08
#